data_AF-W7KH84-F1
#
_entry.id   AF-W7KH84-F1
#
_cell.length_a   1.000
_cell.length_b   1.000
_cell.length_c   1.000
_cell.angle_alpha   90.00
_cell.angle_beta   90.00
_cell.angle_gamma   90.00
#
_symmetry.space_group_name_H-M   'P 1'
#
loop_
_entity.id
_entity.type
_entity.pdbx_description
1 polymer ?
#
loop_
_entity_poly.entity_id
_entity_poly.type
_entity_poly.pdbx_seq_one_letter_code
_entity_poly.pdbx_strand_id
1 'polypeptide(L)'
;MPRKREINVRPYASLRSSSIFLLVYSFSFAFTGELAFSLPGYVSAVVSTASLLAFGVLARKSFDQMAEDFSLAVKVFPILVVGQVIFLVSYFADARGLFSILELVGELLVLAYLLELTMEVLRLSSFLNLRELKVSGYVLLAALVGFVVLGFAVLGFLVFGFLLTIASLSLFYGLSRVIYRGTSR
;
A
#
# COMPACT_ATOMS: atom_id res chain seq x y z
N MET A 1 22.64 -31.98 -10.06
CA MET A 1 21.57 -31.07 -10.55
C MET A 1 21.09 -30.22 -9.40
N PRO A 2 21.11 -28.87 -9.46
CA PRO A 2 20.59 -28.06 -8.37
C PRO A 2 19.06 -28.25 -8.31
N ARG A 3 18.56 -28.75 -7.18
CA ARG A 3 17.12 -28.94 -6.96
C ARG A 3 16.43 -27.58 -7.07
N LYS A 4 15.49 -27.44 -8.03
CA LYS A 4 14.61 -26.26 -8.11
C LYS A 4 13.90 -26.12 -6.76
N ARG A 5 14.18 -25.04 -6.03
CA ARG A 5 13.51 -24.71 -4.77
C ARG A 5 12.02 -24.61 -5.05
N GLU A 6 11.22 -25.48 -4.43
CA GLU A 6 9.75 -25.37 -4.49
C GLU A 6 9.36 -24.03 -3.88
N ILE A 7 8.65 -23.22 -4.67
CA ILE A 7 8.19 -21.90 -4.23
C ILE A 7 6.92 -22.15 -3.43
N ASN A 8 6.95 -21.86 -2.13
CA ASN A 8 5.74 -21.83 -1.32
C ASN A 8 4.82 -20.71 -1.85
N VAL A 9 3.70 -21.08 -2.49
CA VAL A 9 2.77 -20.13 -3.12
C VAL A 9 1.89 -19.36 -2.13
N ARG A 10 1.73 -19.87 -0.91
CA ARG A 10 0.83 -19.32 0.11
C ARG A 10 1.08 -17.84 0.44
N PRO A 11 2.32 -17.38 0.72
CA PRO A 11 2.59 -15.97 1.00
C PRO A 11 2.29 -15.07 -0.21
N TYR A 12 2.53 -15.54 -1.43
CA TYR A 12 2.20 -14.79 -2.65
C TYR A 12 0.69 -14.66 -2.88
N ALA A 13 -0.07 -15.72 -2.58
CA ALA A 13 -1.53 -15.68 -2.63
C ALA A 13 -2.11 -14.70 -1.61
N SER A 14 -1.56 -14.66 -0.40
CA SER A 14 -1.94 -13.71 0.63
C SER A 14 -1.63 -12.27 0.21
N LEU A 15 -0.43 -12.01 -0.34
CA LEU A 15 -0.04 -10.69 -0.84
C LEU A 15 -0.86 -10.27 -2.08
N ARG A 16 -1.30 -11.22 -2.90
CA ARG A 16 -2.24 -10.96 -3.99
C ARG A 16 -3.60 -10.53 -3.46
N SER A 17 -4.12 -11.22 -2.45
CA SER A 17 -5.39 -10.82 -1.84
C SER A 17 -5.27 -9.48 -1.13
N SER A 18 -4.11 -9.18 -0.53
CA SER A 18 -3.88 -7.88 0.11
C SER A 18 -3.95 -6.75 -0.91
N SER A 19 -3.41 -6.91 -2.13
CA SER A 19 -3.42 -5.84 -3.14
C SER A 19 -4.83 -5.40 -3.56
N ILE A 20 -5.87 -6.21 -3.33
CA ILE A 20 -7.27 -5.78 -3.51
C ILE A 20 -7.64 -4.72 -2.47
N PHE A 21 -7.20 -4.86 -1.22
CA PHE A 21 -7.43 -3.84 -0.20
C PHE A 21 -6.64 -2.56 -0.48
N LEU A 22 -5.44 -2.67 -1.07
CA LEU A 22 -4.69 -1.49 -1.52
C LEU A 22 -5.42 -0.76 -2.66
N LEU A 23 -6.09 -1.50 -3.54
CA LEU A 23 -6.95 -0.95 -4.58
C LEU A 23 -8.19 -0.25 -4.00
N VAL A 24 -8.87 -0.84 -3.02
CA VAL A 24 -10.01 -0.18 -2.37
C VAL A 24 -9.55 1.08 -1.64
N TYR A 25 -8.41 1.01 -0.93
CA TYR A 25 -7.78 2.17 -0.31
C TYR A 25 -7.53 3.29 -1.33
N SER A 26 -6.95 2.98 -2.49
CA SER A 26 -6.55 4.00 -3.47
C SER A 26 -7.75 4.77 -4.02
N PHE A 27 -8.86 4.10 -4.29
CA PHE A 27 -10.11 4.77 -4.67
C PHE A 27 -10.69 5.57 -3.52
N SER A 28 -10.89 4.95 -2.35
CA SER A 28 -11.53 5.63 -1.21
C SER A 28 -10.74 6.84 -0.73
N PHE A 29 -9.40 6.78 -0.74
CA PHE A 29 -8.52 7.88 -0.33
C PHE A 29 -8.63 9.09 -1.28
N ALA A 30 -8.74 8.87 -2.59
CA ALA A 30 -8.96 9.95 -3.55
C ALA A 30 -10.30 10.67 -3.28
N PHE A 31 -11.37 9.91 -2.99
CA PHE A 31 -12.66 10.49 -2.60
C PHE A 31 -12.60 11.24 -1.26
N THR A 32 -11.77 10.80 -0.32
CA THR A 32 -11.59 11.49 0.98
C THR A 32 -11.05 12.90 0.81
N GLY A 33 -10.09 13.07 -0.11
CA GLY A 33 -9.53 14.39 -0.43
C GLY A 33 -10.47 15.27 -1.27
N GLU A 34 -11.20 14.68 -2.23
CA GLU A 34 -12.10 15.44 -3.12
C GLU A 34 -13.38 15.92 -2.41
N LEU A 35 -13.95 15.07 -1.54
CA LEU A 35 -15.21 15.32 -0.83
C LEU A 35 -14.98 15.72 0.63
N ALA A 36 -13.88 16.44 0.89
CA ALA A 36 -13.46 16.82 2.24
C ALA A 36 -14.60 17.47 3.05
N PHE A 37 -14.71 17.09 4.33
CA PHE A 37 -15.69 17.61 5.29
C PHE A 37 -17.18 17.40 4.90
N SER A 38 -17.45 16.42 4.03
CA SER A 38 -18.80 15.97 3.70
C SER A 38 -19.06 14.56 4.23
N LEU A 39 -20.34 14.18 4.36
CA LEU A 39 -20.71 12.83 4.81
C LEU A 39 -20.10 11.71 3.93
N PRO A 40 -20.11 11.81 2.58
CA PRO A 40 -19.33 10.91 1.73
C PRO A 40 -17.82 10.91 2.01
N GLY A 41 -17.22 12.07 2.30
CA GLY A 41 -15.82 12.21 2.69
C GLY A 41 -15.48 11.41 3.95
N TYR A 42 -16.27 11.56 5.02
CA TYR A 42 -16.09 10.81 6.26
C TYR A 42 -16.21 9.29 6.07
N VAL A 43 -17.22 8.84 5.31
CA VAL A 43 -17.37 7.41 4.99
C VAL A 43 -16.16 6.90 4.22
N SER A 44 -15.69 7.66 3.23
CA SER A 44 -14.51 7.28 2.44
C SER A 44 -13.23 7.24 3.28
N ALA A 45 -13.07 8.12 4.28
CA ALA A 45 -11.94 8.13 5.22
C ALA A 45 -11.91 6.85 6.08
N VAL A 46 -13.08 6.40 6.56
CA VAL A 46 -13.20 5.16 7.33
C VAL A 46 -12.89 3.95 6.45
N VAL A 47 -13.45 3.91 5.23
CA VAL A 47 -13.23 2.80 4.28
C VAL A 47 -11.77 2.73 3.84
N SER A 48 -11.14 3.88 3.53
CA SER A 48 -9.73 3.93 3.16
C SER A 48 -8.86 3.45 4.32
N THR A 49 -9.13 3.91 5.54
CA THR A 49 -8.41 3.48 6.75
C THR A 49 -8.51 1.98 6.99
N ALA A 50 -9.73 1.44 7.00
CA ALA A 50 -9.95 0.02 7.20
C ALA A 50 -9.27 -0.83 6.12
N SER A 51 -9.33 -0.37 4.86
CA SER A 51 -8.71 -1.06 3.73
C SER A 51 -7.18 -1.05 3.84
N LEU A 52 -6.56 0.07 4.19
CA LEU A 52 -5.11 0.13 4.29
C LEU A 52 -4.58 -0.68 5.47
N LEU A 53 -5.31 -0.71 6.59
CA LEU A 53 -4.98 -1.59 7.72
C LEU A 53 -5.13 -3.07 7.35
N ALA A 54 -6.21 -3.45 6.66
CA ALA A 54 -6.41 -4.81 6.18
C ALA A 54 -5.30 -5.24 5.20
N PHE A 55 -4.93 -4.34 4.27
CA PHE A 55 -3.77 -4.50 3.41
C PHE A 55 -2.50 -4.73 4.23
N GLY A 56 -2.21 -3.85 5.19
CA GLY A 56 -0.99 -3.93 5.99
C GLY A 56 -0.88 -5.21 6.81
N VAL A 57 -1.99 -5.68 7.41
CA VAL A 57 -2.02 -6.94 8.16
C VAL A 57 -1.71 -8.13 7.26
N LEU A 58 -2.31 -8.18 6.08
CA LEU A 58 -2.09 -9.28 5.14
C LEU A 58 -0.71 -9.21 4.49
N ALA A 59 -0.23 -8.02 4.12
CA ALA A 59 1.11 -7.80 3.59
C ALA A 59 2.16 -8.23 4.61
N ARG A 60 2.03 -7.78 5.87
CA ARG A 60 2.88 -8.20 6.98
C ARG A 60 2.93 -9.72 7.12
N LYS A 61 1.77 -10.39 7.20
CA LYS A 61 1.70 -11.85 7.30
C LYS A 61 2.34 -12.55 6.10
N SER A 62 2.27 -11.94 4.92
CA SER A 62 2.84 -12.50 3.69
C SER A 62 4.36 -12.40 3.70
N PHE A 63 4.91 -11.24 4.04
CA PHE A 63 6.35 -11.01 4.09
C PHE A 63 7.02 -11.76 5.25
N ASP A 64 6.36 -11.87 6.41
CA ASP A 64 6.83 -12.68 7.56
C ASP A 64 6.96 -14.18 7.22
N GLN A 65 6.16 -14.66 6.26
CA GLN A 65 6.23 -16.02 5.72
C GLN A 65 7.23 -16.17 4.56
N MET A 66 7.71 -15.06 4.00
CA MET A 66 8.84 -15.05 3.07
C MET A 66 10.14 -14.98 3.90
N ALA A 67 11.24 -15.54 3.39
CA ALA A 67 12.50 -15.67 4.13
C ALA A 67 13.01 -14.35 4.76
N GLU A 68 13.97 -14.44 5.70
CA GLU A 68 14.52 -13.34 6.54
C GLU A 68 14.86 -12.02 5.82
N ASP A 69 15.04 -12.06 4.49
CA ASP A 69 15.35 -10.92 3.63
C ASP A 69 14.20 -9.88 3.48
N PHE A 70 12.96 -10.23 3.87
CA PHE A 70 11.76 -9.38 3.74
C PHE A 70 11.11 -9.07 5.10
N SER A 71 11.78 -8.26 5.94
CA SER A 71 11.31 -7.93 7.30
C SER A 71 10.96 -6.45 7.53
N LEU A 72 11.15 -5.58 6.54
CA LEU A 72 10.97 -4.13 6.69
C LEU A 72 9.50 -3.74 6.82
N ALA A 73 8.62 -4.23 5.94
CA ALA A 73 7.18 -3.95 6.06
C ALA A 73 6.59 -4.56 7.33
N VAL A 74 7.17 -5.67 7.83
CA VAL A 74 6.80 -6.28 9.11
C VAL A 74 7.15 -5.36 10.28
N LYS A 75 8.38 -4.81 10.29
CA LYS A 75 8.89 -3.92 11.36
C LYS A 75 8.20 -2.56 11.36
N VAL A 76 7.81 -2.06 10.19
CA VAL A 76 7.21 -0.73 10.01
C VAL A 76 5.68 -0.76 10.10
N PHE A 77 5.05 -1.94 10.21
CA PHE A 77 3.60 -2.06 10.39
C PHE A 77 3.02 -1.24 11.57
N PRO A 78 3.66 -1.13 12.76
CA PRO A 78 3.16 -0.26 13.82
C PRO A 78 3.08 1.22 13.40
N ILE A 79 4.01 1.68 12.55
CA ILE A 79 4.00 3.05 12.00
C ILE A 79 2.76 3.27 11.14
N LEU A 80 2.36 2.28 10.34
CA LEU A 80 1.11 2.33 9.58
C LEU A 80 -0.11 2.48 10.51
N VAL A 81 -0.18 1.68 11.58
CA VAL A 81 -1.31 1.71 12.52
C VAL A 81 -1.41 3.08 13.18
N VAL A 82 -0.30 3.59 13.71
CA VAL A 82 -0.25 4.92 14.35
C VAL A 82 -0.61 6.01 13.34
N GLY A 83 -0.05 5.97 12.12
CA GLY A 83 -0.34 6.95 11.08
C GLY A 83 -1.82 6.99 10.70
N GLN A 84 -2.44 5.82 10.53
CA GLN A 84 -3.87 5.71 10.22
C GLN A 84 -4.78 6.20 11.35
N VAL A 85 -4.45 5.91 12.61
CA VAL A 85 -5.21 6.42 13.77
C VAL A 85 -5.09 7.94 13.86
N ILE A 86 -3.88 8.49 13.72
CA ILE A 86 -3.66 9.94 13.75
C ILE A 86 -4.42 10.62 12.60
N PHE A 87 -4.32 10.10 11.38
CA PHE A 87 -5.04 10.61 10.21
C PHE A 87 -6.55 10.63 10.46
N LEU A 88 -7.13 9.50 10.87
CA LEU A 88 -8.57 9.39 11.07
C LEU A 88 -9.06 10.33 12.18
N VAL A 89 -8.40 10.36 13.34
CA VAL A 89 -8.80 11.26 14.44
C VAL A 89 -8.72 12.71 14.01
N SER A 90 -7.66 13.09 13.27
CA SER A 90 -7.46 14.46 12.82
C SER A 90 -8.49 14.89 11.77
N TYR A 91 -8.82 14.01 10.83
CA TYR A 91 -9.83 14.24 9.81
C TYR A 91 -11.23 14.47 10.42
N PHE A 92 -11.60 13.71 11.45
CA PHE A 92 -12.89 13.89 12.15
C PHE A 92 -12.92 15.08 13.12
N ALA A 93 -11.76 15.57 13.56
CA ALA A 93 -11.65 16.74 14.43
C ALA A 93 -11.75 18.09 13.68
N ASP A 94 -12.09 18.07 12.39
CA ASP A 94 -12.26 19.24 11.52
C ASP A 94 -10.99 20.13 11.47
N ALA A 95 -9.83 19.46 11.32
CA ALA A 95 -8.48 19.93 11.00
C ALA A 95 -8.17 21.44 11.08
N ARG A 96 -8.45 22.10 12.21
CA ARG A 96 -8.00 23.48 12.49
C ARG A 96 -6.84 23.48 13.48
N GLY A 97 -5.79 24.24 13.18
CA GLY A 97 -4.64 24.43 14.08
C GLY A 97 -3.80 23.15 14.26
N LEU A 98 -3.68 22.63 15.48
CA LEU A 98 -2.83 21.47 15.78
C LEU A 98 -3.28 20.19 15.05
N PHE A 99 -4.58 20.04 14.75
CA PHE A 99 -5.10 18.85 14.07
C PHE A 99 -4.68 18.75 12.61
N SER A 100 -4.42 19.86 11.90
CA SER A 100 -3.91 19.79 10.53
C SER A 100 -2.45 19.34 10.48
N ILE A 101 -1.65 19.69 11.49
CA ILE A 101 -0.28 19.18 11.64
C ILE A 101 -0.32 17.68 11.93
N LEU A 102 -1.22 17.23 12.79
CA LEU A 102 -1.39 15.82 13.10
C LEU A 102 -1.85 15.03 11.87
N GLU A 103 -2.80 15.54 11.10
CA GLU A 103 -3.23 14.92 9.84
C GLU A 103 -2.05 14.70 8.88
N LEU A 104 -1.24 15.74 8.67
CA LEU A 104 -0.02 15.68 7.87
C LEU A 104 0.97 14.63 8.40
N VAL A 105 1.18 14.58 9.72
CA VAL A 105 2.04 13.57 10.36
C VAL A 105 1.48 12.16 10.09
N GLY A 106 0.17 11.97 10.22
CA GLY A 106 -0.51 10.72 9.91
C GLY A 106 -0.25 10.26 8.47
N GLU A 107 -0.43 11.15 7.51
CA GLU A 107 -0.17 10.88 6.09
C GLU A 107 1.30 10.57 5.82
N LEU A 108 2.24 11.32 6.42
CA LEU A 108 3.68 11.06 6.28
C LEU A 108 4.07 9.67 6.80
N LEU A 109 3.50 9.22 7.92
CA LEU A 109 3.74 7.88 8.46
C LEU A 109 3.19 6.79 7.51
N VAL A 110 2.05 7.05 6.87
CA VAL A 110 1.48 6.16 5.85
C VAL A 110 2.38 6.09 4.61
N LEU A 111 2.87 7.23 4.13
CA LEU A 111 3.81 7.29 3.01
C LEU A 111 5.12 6.56 3.33
N ALA A 112 5.64 6.70 4.56
CA ALA A 112 6.83 5.98 5.00
C ALA A 112 6.61 4.46 4.95
N TYR A 113 5.47 3.97 5.43
CA TYR A 113 5.11 2.55 5.31
C TYR A 113 5.02 2.09 3.85
N LEU A 114 4.36 2.88 2.99
CA LEU A 114 4.22 2.55 1.56
C LEU A 114 5.56 2.59 0.81
N LEU A 115 6.51 3.45 1.23
CA LEU A 115 7.86 3.48 0.70
C LEU A 115 8.60 2.18 1.02
N GLU A 116 8.54 1.72 2.27
CA GLU A 116 9.18 0.47 2.69
C GLU A 116 8.58 -0.73 1.97
N LEU A 117 7.25 -0.77 1.85
CA LEU A 117 6.56 -1.75 1.02
C LEU A 117 7.07 -1.72 -0.43
N THR A 118 7.25 -0.53 -1.01
CA THR A 118 7.75 -0.36 -2.38
C THR A 118 9.13 -1.00 -2.54
N MET A 119 10.01 -0.79 -1.57
CA MET A 119 11.34 -1.39 -1.56
C MET A 119 11.28 -2.91 -1.47
N GLU A 120 10.38 -3.46 -0.66
CA GLU A 120 10.17 -4.92 -0.58
C GLU A 120 9.60 -5.51 -1.87
N VAL A 121 8.64 -4.83 -2.51
CA VAL A 121 8.10 -5.25 -3.82
C VAL A 121 9.21 -5.23 -4.89
N LEU A 122 10.07 -4.22 -4.90
CA LEU A 122 11.21 -4.16 -5.83
C LEU A 122 12.24 -5.27 -5.55
N ARG A 123 12.53 -5.58 -4.29
CA ARG A 123 13.38 -6.73 -3.92
C ARG A 123 12.75 -8.05 -4.37
N LEU A 124 11.45 -8.24 -4.11
CA LEU A 124 10.70 -9.44 -4.50
C LEU A 124 10.70 -9.62 -6.02
N SER A 125 10.53 -8.52 -6.75
CA SER A 125 10.56 -8.51 -8.21
C SER A 125 11.93 -8.89 -8.78
N SER A 126 13.01 -8.53 -8.08
CA SER A 126 14.38 -8.86 -8.45
C SER A 126 14.68 -10.33 -8.15
N PHE A 127 14.23 -10.83 -6.99
CA PHE A 127 14.34 -12.22 -6.59
C PHE A 127 13.60 -13.17 -7.55
N LEU A 128 12.38 -12.81 -7.97
CA LEU A 128 11.57 -13.62 -8.89
C LEU A 128 11.83 -13.34 -10.37
N ASN A 129 12.61 -12.30 -10.68
CA ASN A 129 12.84 -11.76 -12.02
C ASN A 129 11.54 -11.57 -12.84
N LEU A 130 10.53 -10.94 -12.23
CA LEU A 130 9.25 -10.65 -12.87
C LEU A 130 9.10 -9.17 -13.22
N ARG A 131 8.90 -8.88 -14.50
CA ARG A 131 8.75 -7.51 -15.02
C ARG A 131 7.54 -6.81 -14.42
N GLU A 132 6.45 -7.52 -14.23
CA GLU A 132 5.19 -6.97 -13.73
C GLU A 132 5.33 -6.45 -12.29
N LEU A 133 6.05 -7.19 -11.44
CA LEU A 133 6.34 -6.76 -10.06
C LEU A 133 7.31 -5.57 -10.04
N LYS A 134 8.27 -5.51 -10.98
CA LYS A 134 9.17 -4.36 -11.13
C LYS A 134 8.37 -3.09 -11.48
N VAL A 135 7.46 -3.21 -12.46
CA VAL A 135 6.57 -2.11 -12.88
C VAL A 135 5.72 -1.66 -11.70
N SER A 136 5.10 -2.58 -10.96
CA SER A 136 4.32 -2.25 -9.76
C SER A 136 5.13 -1.43 -8.74
N GLY A 137 6.35 -1.87 -8.41
CA GLY A 137 7.23 -1.14 -7.50
C GLY A 137 7.59 0.26 -8.00
N TYR A 138 7.93 0.43 -9.28
CA TYR A 138 8.21 1.76 -9.83
C TYR A 138 6.99 2.68 -9.87
N VAL A 139 5.80 2.14 -10.14
CA VAL A 139 4.56 2.94 -10.11
C VAL A 139 4.21 3.35 -8.69
N LEU A 140 4.42 2.48 -7.68
CA LEU A 140 4.27 2.87 -6.27
C LEU A 140 5.23 4.00 -5.92
N LEU A 141 6.50 3.89 -6.31
CA LEU A 141 7.49 4.95 -6.05
C LEU A 141 7.09 6.27 -6.72
N ALA A 142 6.62 6.22 -7.97
CA ALA A 142 6.12 7.38 -8.69
C ALA A 142 4.89 7.98 -8.02
N ALA A 143 3.99 7.16 -7.46
CA ALA A 143 2.85 7.63 -6.68
C ALA A 143 3.31 8.45 -5.47
N LEU A 144 4.25 7.91 -4.68
CA LEU A 144 4.78 8.57 -3.49
C LEU A 144 5.47 9.90 -3.84
N VAL A 145 6.33 9.90 -4.86
CA VAL A 145 7.01 11.13 -5.31
C VAL A 145 5.99 12.13 -5.85
N GLY A 146 5.03 11.67 -6.66
CA GLY A 146 3.98 12.52 -7.22
C GLY A 146 3.15 13.19 -6.13
N PHE A 147 2.79 12.46 -5.07
CA PHE A 147 2.06 13.01 -3.94
C PHE A 147 2.86 14.05 -3.16
N VAL A 148 4.16 13.81 -2.92
CA VAL A 148 5.04 14.79 -2.25
C VAL A 148 5.24 16.04 -3.10
N VAL A 149 5.43 15.90 -4.41
CA VAL A 149 5.73 17.01 -5.33
C VAL A 149 4.49 17.87 -5.63
N LEU A 150 3.35 17.24 -5.91
CA LEU A 150 2.09 17.95 -6.13
C LEU A 150 1.51 18.50 -4.81
N GLY A 151 2.09 18.08 -3.69
CA GLY A 151 1.67 18.43 -2.35
C GLY A 151 0.31 17.82 -1.99
N PHE A 152 -0.14 18.16 -0.80
CA PHE A 152 -1.44 17.78 -0.24
C PHE A 152 -2.59 18.61 -0.83
N ALA A 153 -2.46 19.03 -2.08
CA ALA A 153 -3.54 19.67 -2.84
C ALA A 153 -4.49 18.60 -3.38
N VAL A 154 -5.73 18.99 -3.73
CA VAL A 154 -6.75 18.09 -4.30
C VAL A 154 -6.21 17.26 -5.48
N LEU A 155 -5.40 17.88 -6.35
CA LEU A 155 -4.76 17.19 -7.47
C LEU A 155 -3.78 16.10 -7.03
N GLY A 156 -3.08 16.31 -5.91
CA GLY A 156 -2.17 15.34 -5.30
C GLY A 156 -2.90 14.06 -4.88
N PHE A 157 -4.04 14.17 -4.18
CA PHE A 157 -4.85 13.02 -3.76
C PHE A 157 -5.34 12.20 -4.97
N LEU A 158 -5.79 12.87 -6.03
CA LEU A 158 -6.31 12.21 -7.22
C LEU A 158 -5.19 11.50 -7.99
N VAL A 159 -4.06 12.17 -8.24
CA VAL A 159 -2.90 11.57 -8.92
C VAL A 159 -2.33 10.41 -8.12
N PHE A 160 -2.23 10.55 -6.80
CA PHE A 160 -1.76 9.50 -5.91
C PHE A 160 -2.68 8.28 -5.94
N GLY A 161 -3.99 8.47 -5.77
CA GLY A 161 -4.98 7.40 -5.84
C GLY A 161 -4.98 6.69 -7.20
N PHE A 162 -4.84 7.44 -8.30
CA PHE A 162 -4.75 6.86 -9.64
C PHE A 162 -3.50 6.00 -9.84
N LEU A 163 -2.33 6.51 -9.45
CA LEU A 163 -1.07 5.75 -9.57
C LEU A 163 -1.06 4.53 -8.64
N LEU A 164 -1.55 4.66 -7.42
CA LEU A 164 -1.73 3.52 -6.51
C LEU A 164 -2.69 2.46 -7.06
N THR A 165 -3.73 2.87 -7.78
CA THR A 165 -4.66 1.95 -8.45
C THR A 165 -3.92 1.11 -9.51
N ILE A 166 -3.14 1.76 -10.37
CA ILE A 166 -2.31 1.07 -11.39
C ILE A 166 -1.29 0.13 -10.72
N ALA A 167 -0.63 0.61 -9.67
CA ALA A 167 0.33 -0.18 -8.91
C ALA A 167 -0.30 -1.43 -8.29
N SER A 168 -1.49 -1.29 -7.69
CA SER A 168 -2.22 -2.37 -7.03
C SER A 168 -2.67 -3.43 -8.02
N LEU A 169 -3.19 -3.03 -9.18
CA LEU A 169 -3.55 -3.95 -10.26
C LEU A 169 -2.33 -4.68 -10.83
N SER A 170 -1.22 -3.96 -11.02
CA SER A 170 0.04 -4.53 -11.49
C SER A 170 0.62 -5.54 -10.49
N LEU A 171 0.52 -5.24 -9.18
CA LEU A 171 0.92 -6.13 -8.09
C LEU A 171 0.08 -7.41 -8.10
N PHE A 172 -1.25 -7.26 -8.16
CA PHE A 172 -2.19 -8.37 -8.24
C PHE A 172 -1.88 -9.31 -9.42
N TYR A 173 -1.65 -8.72 -10.60
CA TYR A 173 -1.36 -9.46 -11.82
C TYR A 173 0.00 -10.17 -11.75
N GLY A 174 1.03 -9.46 -11.27
CA GLY A 174 2.37 -10.02 -11.08
C GLY A 174 2.36 -11.22 -10.14
N LEU A 175 1.67 -11.13 -9.00
CA LEU A 175 1.54 -12.21 -8.02
C LEU A 175 0.68 -13.37 -8.53
N SER A 176 -0.37 -13.10 -9.30
CA SER A 176 -1.16 -14.15 -9.95
C SER A 176 -0.32 -15.05 -10.86
N ARG A 177 0.63 -14.46 -11.60
CA ARG A 177 1.57 -15.22 -12.43
C ARG A 177 2.54 -16.07 -11.60
N VAL A 178 2.98 -15.58 -10.43
CA VAL A 178 3.82 -16.38 -9.51
C VAL A 178 3.07 -17.62 -9.05
N ILE A 179 1.84 -17.44 -8.59
CA ILE A 179 0.99 -18.52 -8.08
C ILE A 179 0.76 -19.56 -9.18
N TYR A 180 0.35 -19.12 -10.38
CA TYR A 180 0.12 -20.01 -11.52
C TYR A 180 1.36 -20.85 -11.88
N ARG A 181 2.54 -20.22 -11.96
CA ARG A 181 3.82 -20.91 -12.23
C ARG A 181 4.25 -21.85 -11.09
N GLY A 182 3.83 -21.56 -9.86
CA GLY A 182 4.12 -22.38 -8.68
C GLY A 182 3.21 -23.59 -8.56
N THR A 183 1.96 -23.51 -9.04
CA THR A 183 0.99 -24.63 -9.04
C THR A 183 1.08 -25.54 -10.27
N SER A 184 1.78 -25.13 -11.33
CA SER A 184 1.95 -25.90 -12.57
C SER A 184 3.22 -26.75 -12.59
N ARG A 185 3.89 -26.94 -11.45
CA ARG A 185 5.08 -27.79 -11.28
C ARG A 185 4.74 -28.93 -10.34
#